data_AF-A0A2G6P1H1-F1
#
_entry.id   AF-A0A2G6P1H1-F1
#
_cell.length_a   1.000
_cell.length_b   1.000
_cell.length_c   1.000
_cell.angle_alpha   90.00
_cell.angle_beta   90.00
_cell.angle_gamma   90.00
#
_symmetry.space_group_name_H-M   'P 1'
#
loop_
_entity.id
_entity.type
_entity.pdbx_description
1 polymer ?
#
loop_
_entity_poly.entity_id
_entity_poly.type
_entity_poly.pdbx_seq_one_letter_code
_entity_poly.pdbx_strand_id
1 'polypeptide(L)'
;MSISLLYFFNLYLKKGREKELKFIKNLIFTFTIFIYFTFFSCTNTIKSNSLDSIRKNYRSDHEIYAKAKSLMNRQKFSESIEEFENLLYQFPSTEYEQDVLFVIGYLSKTFNNDKEKAVKYFNILIEKFPKGEVTSSAKFELEHINDLEAIPNLK
;
A
#
# COMPACT_ATOMS: atom_id res chain seq x y z
N MET A 1 -42.25 70.60 11.66
CA MET A 1 -41.99 69.44 12.53
C MET A 1 -42.06 68.08 11.81
N SER A 2 -42.37 68.02 10.50
CA SER A 2 -42.64 66.77 9.77
C SER A 2 -41.46 66.17 9.00
N ILE A 3 -40.53 66.99 8.50
CA ILE A 3 -39.42 66.51 7.63
C ILE A 3 -38.33 65.78 8.43
N SER A 4 -38.07 66.20 9.67
CA SER A 4 -37.05 65.59 10.54
C SER A 4 -37.43 64.15 10.96
N LEU A 5 -38.69 63.89 11.31
CA LEU A 5 -39.15 62.54 11.67
C LEU A 5 -39.05 61.57 10.48
N LEU A 6 -39.42 62.01 9.27
CA LEU A 6 -39.34 61.18 8.07
C LEU A 6 -37.88 60.84 7.71
N TYR A 7 -36.95 61.77 7.93
CA TYR A 7 -35.52 61.56 7.74
C TYR A 7 -34.94 60.55 8.75
N PHE A 8 -35.28 60.70 10.04
CA PHE A 8 -34.87 59.75 11.08
C PHE A 8 -35.50 58.36 10.89
N PHE A 9 -36.75 58.29 10.43
CA PHE A 9 -37.42 57.03 10.12
C PHE A 9 -36.77 56.32 8.92
N ASN A 10 -36.44 57.06 7.86
CA ASN A 10 -35.70 56.50 6.71
C ASN A 10 -34.29 56.05 7.10
N LEU A 11 -33.59 56.78 7.96
CA LEU A 11 -32.29 56.36 8.51
C LEU A 11 -32.41 55.11 9.39
N TYR A 12 -33.46 55.02 10.20
CA TYR A 12 -33.73 53.87 11.07
C TYR A 12 -34.06 52.62 10.24
N LEU A 13 -34.90 52.76 9.21
CA LEU A 13 -35.20 51.68 8.25
C LEU A 13 -33.97 51.28 7.42
N LYS A 14 -33.09 52.23 7.05
CA LYS A 14 -31.84 51.93 6.34
C LYS A 14 -30.84 51.17 7.24
N LYS A 15 -30.70 51.58 8.50
CA LYS A 15 -29.82 50.94 9.50
C LYS A 15 -30.31 49.54 9.92
N GLY A 16 -31.62 49.32 9.95
CA GLY A 16 -32.22 47.99 10.14
C GLY A 16 -31.87 47.02 9.02
N ARG A 17 -32.06 47.46 7.76
CA ARG A 17 -31.73 46.66 6.57
C ARG A 17 -30.25 46.31 6.46
N GLU A 18 -29.34 47.19 6.86
CA GLU A 18 -27.89 46.91 6.84
C GLU A 18 -27.47 45.80 7.83
N LYS A 19 -28.10 45.74 9.01
CA LYS A 19 -27.86 44.68 9.99
C LYS A 19 -28.35 43.33 9.48
N GLU A 20 -29.55 43.30 8.88
CA GLU A 20 -30.09 42.09 8.25
C GLU A 20 -29.23 41.63 7.08
N LEU A 21 -28.76 42.56 6.22
CA LEU A 21 -27.83 42.25 5.14
C LEU A 21 -26.49 41.69 5.65
N LYS A 22 -25.95 42.22 6.76
CA LYS A 22 -24.71 41.74 7.37
C LYS A 22 -24.88 40.34 7.96
N PHE A 23 -26.04 40.07 8.57
CA PHE A 23 -26.41 38.74 9.06
C PHE A 23 -26.54 37.73 7.92
N ILE A 24 -27.25 38.08 6.85
CA ILE A 24 -27.42 37.23 5.66
C ILE A 24 -26.07 36.92 4.99
N LYS A 25 -25.18 37.91 4.87
CA LYS A 25 -23.83 37.69 4.31
C LYS A 25 -22.98 36.75 5.16
N ASN A 26 -23.00 36.89 6.49
CA ASN A 26 -22.28 36.00 7.40
C ASN A 26 -22.86 34.58 7.35
N LEU A 27 -24.18 34.46 7.28
CA LEU A 27 -24.86 33.17 7.17
C LEU A 27 -24.45 32.46 5.86
N ILE A 28 -24.50 33.15 4.72
CA ILE A 28 -24.05 32.61 3.43
C ILE A 28 -22.56 32.22 3.48
N PHE A 29 -21.71 33.04 4.09
CA PHE A 29 -20.27 32.75 4.23
C PHE A 29 -20.00 31.49 5.07
N THR A 30 -20.78 31.26 6.13
CA THR A 30 -20.67 30.01 6.90
C THR A 30 -21.14 28.78 6.13
N PHE A 31 -22.18 28.93 5.31
CA PHE A 31 -22.66 27.85 4.45
C PHE A 31 -21.66 27.52 3.33
N THR A 32 -21.00 28.51 2.73
CA THR A 32 -19.99 28.25 1.68
C THR A 32 -18.76 27.53 2.22
N ILE A 33 -18.31 27.84 3.45
CA ILE A 33 -17.21 27.12 4.11
C ILE A 33 -17.60 25.67 4.40
N PHE A 34 -18.81 25.44 4.90
CA PHE A 34 -19.30 24.08 5.20
C PHE A 34 -19.46 23.23 3.92
N ILE A 35 -19.97 23.85 2.85
CA ILE A 35 -20.06 23.21 1.53
C ILE A 35 -18.65 22.92 0.99
N TYR A 36 -17.69 23.83 1.14
CA TYR A 36 -16.32 23.59 0.72
C TYR A 36 -15.65 22.46 1.50
N PHE A 37 -15.89 22.36 2.80
CA PHE A 37 -15.37 21.29 3.66
C PHE A 37 -15.92 19.92 3.26
N THR A 38 -17.23 19.83 2.99
CA THR A 38 -17.85 18.56 2.53
C THR A 38 -17.37 18.18 1.12
N PHE A 39 -17.20 19.15 0.22
CA PHE A 39 -16.61 18.91 -1.10
C PHE A 39 -15.12 18.48 -1.02
N PHE A 40 -14.34 19.08 -0.13
CA PHE A 40 -12.94 18.72 0.08
C PHE A 40 -12.78 17.28 0.60
N SER A 41 -13.64 16.84 1.53
CA SER A 41 -13.66 15.45 2.00
C SER A 41 -14.11 14.47 0.91
N CYS A 42 -15.09 14.86 0.08
CA CYS A 42 -15.61 14.01 -0.99
C CYS A 42 -14.58 13.80 -2.12
N THR A 43 -13.86 14.86 -2.51
CA THR A 43 -12.84 14.79 -3.57
C THR A 43 -11.63 13.93 -3.19
N ASN A 44 -11.13 14.02 -1.95
CA ASN A 44 -10.00 13.21 -1.49
C ASN A 44 -10.30 11.71 -1.47
N THR A 45 -11.52 11.32 -1.07
CA THR A 45 -11.93 9.91 -0.98
C THR A 45 -12.11 9.26 -2.36
N ILE A 46 -12.67 10.01 -3.33
CA ILE A 46 -12.87 9.50 -4.70
C ILE A 46 -11.52 9.33 -5.42
N LYS A 47 -10.56 10.23 -5.16
CA LYS A 47 -9.22 10.17 -5.76
C LYS A 47 -8.36 9.04 -5.20
N SER A 48 -8.45 8.71 -3.90
CA SER A 48 -7.71 7.58 -3.32
C SER A 48 -8.21 6.24 -3.86
N ASN A 49 -9.53 6.04 -3.92
CA ASN A 49 -10.12 4.76 -4.35
C ASN A 49 -9.87 4.45 -5.84
N SER A 50 -9.87 5.48 -6.69
CA SER A 50 -9.54 5.33 -8.12
C SER A 50 -8.05 5.02 -8.35
N LEU A 51 -7.15 5.66 -7.61
CA LEU A 51 -5.72 5.36 -7.70
C LEU A 51 -5.38 3.99 -7.12
N ASP A 52 -6.01 3.55 -6.03
CA ASP A 52 -5.75 2.22 -5.46
C ASP A 52 -6.19 1.08 -6.38
N SER A 53 -7.33 1.24 -7.08
CA SER A 53 -7.78 0.25 -8.06
C SER A 53 -6.90 0.23 -9.31
N ILE A 54 -6.48 1.39 -9.83
CA ILE A 54 -5.54 1.48 -10.97
C ILE A 54 -4.15 0.96 -10.58
N ARG A 55 -3.62 1.35 -9.42
CA ARG A 55 -2.35 0.83 -8.87
C ARG A 55 -2.40 -0.67 -8.69
N LYS A 56 -3.50 -1.23 -8.19
CA LYS A 56 -3.67 -2.68 -8.08
C LYS A 56 -3.65 -3.37 -9.46
N ASN A 57 -4.09 -2.69 -10.51
CA ASN A 57 -4.17 -3.20 -11.88
C ASN A 57 -2.88 -3.00 -12.70
N TYR A 58 -1.92 -2.23 -12.20
CA TYR A 58 -0.69 -1.85 -12.93
C TYR A 58 0.56 -1.90 -12.04
N ARG A 59 0.58 -2.75 -11.00
CA ARG A 59 1.78 -2.92 -10.17
C ARG A 59 2.93 -3.40 -11.05
N SER A 60 4.09 -2.76 -10.96
CA SER A 60 5.30 -3.28 -11.59
C SER A 60 5.86 -4.46 -10.79
N ASP A 61 6.67 -5.28 -11.45
CA ASP A 61 7.45 -6.32 -10.80
C ASP A 61 8.33 -5.74 -9.67
N HIS A 62 8.93 -4.56 -9.88
CA HIS A 62 9.68 -3.84 -8.87
C HIS A 62 8.86 -3.51 -7.61
N GLU A 63 7.61 -3.05 -7.76
CA GLU A 63 6.75 -2.74 -6.61
C GLU A 63 6.38 -3.99 -5.79
N ILE A 64 6.05 -5.09 -6.48
CA ILE A 64 5.73 -6.35 -5.80
C ILE A 64 6.97 -6.90 -5.09
N TYR A 65 8.14 -6.86 -5.75
CA TYR A 65 9.41 -7.26 -5.15
C TYR A 65 9.76 -6.43 -3.91
N ALA A 66 9.64 -5.09 -4.00
CA ALA A 66 9.90 -4.19 -2.89
C ALA A 66 8.94 -4.45 -1.70
N LYS A 67 7.67 -4.73 -2.00
CA LYS A 67 6.68 -5.12 -0.98
C LYS A 67 7.06 -6.44 -0.31
N ALA A 68 7.40 -7.47 -1.09
CA ALA A 68 7.82 -8.76 -0.56
C ALA A 68 9.06 -8.64 0.34
N LYS A 69 10.07 -7.85 -0.05
CA LYS A 69 11.23 -7.51 0.79
C LYS A 69 10.85 -6.75 2.07
N SER A 70 9.91 -5.81 1.98
CA SER A 70 9.42 -5.09 3.17
C SER A 70 8.78 -6.05 4.17
N LEU A 71 8.04 -7.06 3.70
CA LEU A 71 7.46 -8.10 4.54
C LEU A 71 8.55 -8.96 5.22
N MET A 72 9.63 -9.31 4.50
CA MET A 72 10.79 -10.00 5.11
C MET A 72 11.41 -9.17 6.23
N ASN A 73 11.62 -7.87 6.00
CA ASN A 73 12.21 -6.97 7.00
C ASN A 73 11.35 -6.87 8.26
N ARG A 74 10.03 -7.10 8.13
CA ARG A 74 9.08 -7.16 9.24
C ARG A 74 8.88 -8.59 9.79
N GLN A 75 9.72 -9.55 9.36
CA GLN A 75 9.67 -10.96 9.74
C GLN A 75 8.33 -11.66 9.41
N LYS A 76 7.57 -11.10 8.46
CA LYS A 76 6.33 -11.68 7.95
C LYS A 76 6.66 -12.64 6.81
N PHE A 77 7.32 -13.76 7.14
CA PHE A 77 7.92 -14.64 6.14
C PHE A 77 6.88 -15.34 5.25
N SER A 78 5.77 -15.84 5.80
CA SER A 78 4.69 -16.44 4.99
C SER A 78 4.08 -15.46 4.00
N GLU A 79 3.73 -14.24 4.45
CA GLU A 79 3.20 -13.18 3.59
C GLU A 79 4.23 -12.77 2.52
N SER A 80 5.52 -12.74 2.88
CA SER A 80 6.59 -12.44 1.93
C SER A 80 6.71 -13.49 0.83
N ILE A 81 6.67 -14.77 1.21
CA ILE A 81 6.67 -15.90 0.26
C ILE A 81 5.48 -15.77 -0.70
N GLU A 82 4.28 -15.53 -0.18
CA GLU A 82 3.07 -15.36 -1.02
C GLU A 82 3.23 -14.23 -2.04
N GLU A 83 3.79 -13.08 -1.64
CA GLU A 83 4.02 -11.96 -2.55
C GLU A 83 5.11 -12.25 -3.58
N PHE A 84 6.16 -12.99 -3.21
CA PHE A 84 7.18 -13.45 -4.15
C PHE A 84 6.64 -14.49 -5.15
N GLU A 85 5.79 -15.42 -4.71
CA GLU A 85 5.11 -16.36 -5.61
C GLU A 85 4.19 -15.62 -6.57
N ASN A 86 3.48 -14.60 -6.08
CA ASN A 86 2.66 -13.72 -6.91
C ASN A 86 3.51 -12.92 -7.92
N LEU A 87 4.71 -12.48 -7.55
CA LEU A 87 5.65 -11.84 -8.48
C LEU A 87 6.01 -12.78 -9.63
N LEU A 88 6.40 -14.02 -9.34
CA LEU A 88 6.75 -15.00 -10.36
C LEU A 88 5.56 -15.38 -11.25
N TYR A 89 4.35 -15.40 -10.68
CA TYR A 89 3.13 -15.67 -11.44
C TYR A 89 2.78 -14.53 -12.41
N GLN A 90 2.85 -13.28 -11.94
CA GLN A 90 2.51 -12.11 -12.78
C GLN A 90 3.63 -11.73 -13.75
N PHE A 91 4.89 -11.99 -13.37
CA PHE A 91 6.09 -11.59 -14.10
C PHE A 91 7.08 -12.76 -14.23
N PRO A 92 6.77 -13.80 -15.04
CA PRO A 92 7.56 -15.03 -15.15
C PRO A 92 8.93 -14.87 -15.85
N SER A 93 9.34 -13.64 -16.14
CA SER A 93 10.65 -13.30 -16.73
C SER A 93 11.19 -11.99 -16.15
N THR A 94 10.82 -11.68 -14.90
CA THR A 94 11.38 -10.54 -14.16
C THR A 94 12.88 -10.74 -13.92
N GLU A 95 13.64 -9.65 -13.87
CA GLU A 95 15.06 -9.67 -13.53
C GLU A 95 15.33 -10.28 -12.15
N TYR A 96 14.35 -10.23 -11.24
CA TYR A 96 14.47 -10.75 -9.89
C TYR A 96 14.26 -12.26 -9.79
N GLU A 97 13.91 -12.95 -10.88
CA GLU A 97 13.41 -14.31 -10.82
C GLU A 97 14.38 -15.28 -10.14
N GLN A 98 15.66 -15.23 -10.52
CA GLN A 98 16.69 -16.09 -9.94
C GLN A 98 16.82 -15.88 -8.43
N ASP A 99 16.86 -14.63 -7.97
CA ASP A 99 16.95 -14.31 -6.55
C ASP A 99 15.69 -14.75 -5.79
N VAL A 100 14.52 -14.52 -6.39
CA VAL A 100 13.22 -14.79 -5.77
C VAL A 100 13.01 -16.29 -5.57
N LEU A 101 13.37 -17.11 -6.56
CA LEU A 101 13.32 -18.57 -6.44
C LEU A 101 14.19 -19.07 -5.28
N PHE A 102 15.42 -18.55 -5.15
CA PHE A 102 16.29 -18.90 -4.01
C PHE A 102 15.69 -18.45 -2.68
N VAL A 103 15.21 -17.20 -2.60
CA VAL A 103 14.63 -16.64 -1.37
C VAL A 103 13.39 -17.41 -0.92
N ILE A 104 12.47 -17.76 -1.83
CA ILE A 104 11.30 -18.58 -1.47
C ILE A 104 11.76 -19.92 -0.90
N GLY A 105 12.73 -20.58 -1.54
CA GLY A 105 13.25 -21.86 -1.07
C GLY A 105 13.85 -21.75 0.34
N TYR A 106 14.71 -20.75 0.55
CA TYR A 106 15.36 -20.50 1.83
C TYR A 106 14.37 -20.15 2.94
N LEU A 107 13.40 -19.27 2.68
CA LEU A 107 12.40 -18.89 3.67
C LEU A 107 11.47 -20.05 4.01
N SER A 108 11.06 -20.84 3.02
CA SER A 108 10.21 -22.02 3.22
C SER A 108 10.89 -23.04 4.14
N LYS A 109 12.17 -23.31 3.90
CA LYS A 109 12.99 -24.19 4.74
C LYS A 109 13.14 -23.65 6.16
N THR A 110 13.56 -22.39 6.28
CA THR A 110 14.07 -21.83 7.54
C THR A 110 12.97 -21.38 8.49
N PHE A 111 11.87 -20.82 7.97
CA PHE A 111 10.84 -20.18 8.80
C PHE A 111 9.50 -20.90 8.78
N ASN A 112 9.17 -21.60 7.68
CA ASN A 112 7.90 -22.31 7.57
C ASN A 112 8.04 -23.82 7.82
N ASN A 113 9.28 -24.32 7.96
CA ASN A 113 9.59 -25.75 8.04
C ASN A 113 8.99 -26.57 6.87
N ASP A 114 8.76 -25.91 5.73
CA ASP A 114 8.19 -26.49 4.52
C ASP A 114 9.32 -26.90 3.57
N LYS A 115 9.90 -28.07 3.88
CA LYS A 115 11.02 -28.64 3.14
C LYS A 115 10.64 -29.01 1.72
N GLU A 116 9.43 -29.52 1.50
CA GLU A 116 8.96 -29.91 0.17
C GLU A 116 8.89 -28.69 -0.75
N LYS A 117 8.34 -27.58 -0.25
CA LYS A 117 8.34 -26.30 -0.98
C LYS A 117 9.76 -25.81 -1.21
N ALA A 118 10.63 -25.87 -0.20
CA ALA A 118 12.04 -25.48 -0.37
C ALA A 118 12.73 -26.26 -1.51
N VAL A 119 12.60 -27.59 -1.49
CA VAL A 119 13.16 -28.49 -2.50
C VAL A 119 12.63 -28.14 -3.89
N LYS A 120 11.32 -27.93 -4.02
CA LYS A 120 10.68 -27.54 -5.28
C LYS A 120 11.31 -26.27 -5.85
N TYR A 121 11.42 -25.20 -5.06
CA TYR A 121 11.93 -23.91 -5.54
C TYR A 121 13.42 -23.93 -5.88
N PHE A 122 14.24 -24.64 -5.09
CA PHE A 122 15.65 -24.80 -5.42
C PHE A 122 15.87 -25.62 -6.70
N ASN A 123 15.08 -26.68 -6.93
CA ASN A 123 15.17 -27.44 -8.17
C ASN A 123 14.78 -26.60 -9.40
N ILE A 124 13.70 -25.79 -9.30
CA ILE A 124 13.30 -24.86 -10.37
C ILE A 124 14.44 -23.88 -10.68
N LEU A 125 15.07 -23.31 -9.65
CA LEU A 125 16.22 -22.42 -9.81
C LEU A 125 17.37 -23.11 -10.57
N ILE A 126 17.74 -24.31 -10.16
CA ILE A 126 18.88 -25.04 -10.75
C ILE A 126 18.60 -25.43 -12.20
N GLU A 127 17.37 -25.82 -12.51
CA GLU A 127 16.95 -26.16 -13.87
C GLU A 127 16.94 -24.93 -14.79
N LYS A 128 16.37 -23.81 -14.31
CA LYS A 128 16.22 -22.60 -15.12
C LYS A 128 17.50 -21.77 -15.22
N PHE A 129 18.30 -21.75 -14.16
CA PHE A 129 19.53 -20.95 -14.05
C PHE A 129 20.73 -21.82 -13.67
N PRO A 130 21.16 -22.80 -14.47
CA PRO A 130 22.20 -23.76 -14.08
C PRO A 130 23.58 -23.15 -13.79
N LYS A 131 23.82 -21.92 -14.28
CA LYS A 131 25.05 -21.12 -14.05
C LYS A 131 24.76 -19.77 -13.36
N GLY A 132 23.60 -19.65 -12.72
CA GLY A 132 23.20 -18.45 -12.00
C GLY A 132 24.04 -18.20 -10.75
N GLU A 133 24.13 -16.94 -10.34
CA GLU A 133 24.92 -16.48 -9.19
C GLU A 133 24.56 -17.21 -7.88
N VAL A 134 23.27 -17.49 -7.65
CA VAL A 134 22.79 -18.17 -6.44
C VAL A 134 22.58 -19.68 -6.61
N THR A 135 22.90 -20.24 -7.78
CA THR A 135 22.62 -21.65 -8.10
C THR A 135 23.50 -22.61 -7.31
N SER A 136 24.77 -22.26 -7.09
CA SER A 136 25.66 -23.03 -6.21
C SER A 136 25.13 -23.04 -4.78
N SER A 137 24.61 -21.91 -4.30
CA SER A 137 23.98 -21.80 -2.98
C SER A 137 22.74 -22.69 -2.90
N ALA A 138 21.86 -22.69 -3.89
CA ALA A 138 20.70 -23.58 -3.88
C ALA A 138 21.05 -25.07 -3.87
N LYS A 139 22.10 -25.47 -4.60
CA LYS A 139 22.60 -26.86 -4.55
C LYS A 139 23.08 -27.23 -3.15
N PHE A 140 23.84 -26.34 -2.53
CA PHE A 140 24.28 -26.51 -1.15
C PHE A 140 23.09 -26.65 -0.19
N GLU A 141 22.08 -25.78 -0.31
CA GLU A 141 20.89 -25.81 0.52
C GLU A 141 20.05 -27.10 0.36
N LEU A 142 19.99 -27.64 -0.86
CA LEU A 142 19.34 -28.93 -1.15
C LEU A 142 20.09 -30.12 -0.54
N GLU A 143 21.42 -30.11 -0.62
CA GLU A 143 22.26 -31.18 -0.06
C GLU A 143 22.09 -31.28 1.46
N HIS A 144 21.97 -30.13 2.14
CA HIS A 144 21.87 -30.04 3.59
C HIS A 144 20.42 -29.86 4.09
N ILE A 145 19.42 -30.18 3.26
CA ILE A 145 18.00 -29.89 3.55
C ILE A 145 17.50 -30.59 4.83
N ASN A 146 18.11 -31.72 5.20
CA ASN A 146 17.73 -32.54 6.36
C ASN A 146 18.65 -32.35 7.57
N ASP A 147 19.81 -31.71 7.41
CA ASP A 147 20.82 -31.63 8.47
C ASP A 147 20.38 -30.77 9.65
N LEU A 148 19.39 -29.88 9.45
CA LEU A 148 18.79 -29.05 10.49
C LEU A 148 17.95 -29.84 11.51
N GLU A 149 17.61 -31.11 11.25
CA GLU A 149 16.97 -31.98 12.25
C GLU A 149 17.97 -32.59 13.25
N ALA A 150 19.27 -32.51 12.98
CA ALA A 150 20.31 -33.16 13.78
C ALA A 150 20.79 -32.35 15.00
N ILE A 151 20.08 -31.29 15.40
CA ILE A 151 20.30 -30.63 16.70
C ILE A 151 19.16 -31.05 17.65
N PRO A 152 19.29 -32.18 18.36
CA PRO A 152 18.33 -32.53 19.39
C PRO A 152 18.40 -31.48 20.50
N ASN A 153 17.31 -30.73 20.66
CA ASN A 153 16.96 -29.97 21.86
C ASN A 153 18.11 -29.17 22.52
N LEU A 154 18.24 -27.90 22.18
CA LEU A 154 18.69 -26.93 23.20
C LEU A 154 17.48 -26.65 24.12
N LYS A 155 17.32 -27.51 25.13
CA LYS A 155 16.59 -27.18 26.36
C LYS A 155 17.40 -26.16 27.17
#